data_AF-A0A1X7SUH6-F1
#
_entry.id   AF-A0A1X7SUH6-F1
#
_cell.length_a   1.000
_cell.length_b   1.000
_cell.length_c   1.000
_cell.angle_alpha   90.00
_cell.angle_beta   90.00
_cell.angle_gamma   90.00
#
_symmetry.space_group_name_H-M   'P 1'
#
loop_
_entity.id
_entity.type
_entity.pdbx_description
1 polymer ?
#
loop_
_entity_poly.entity_id
_entity_poly.type
_entity_poly.pdbx_seq_one_letter_code
_entity_poly.pdbx_strand_id
1 'polypeptide(L)'
;MEKASISCRIDALCFSLECSSGILKWFEDKLKLVVLSLTFWTKHVVPDIHLIKSLILCFIVCSLDRDPSSHIPHSIDSDSSQNNDTLHVFSMWQCVYYDTMKLNNVLMNPLSFTTPALLFDGKLAMYYASLADIDSTVRMELVSSLQSLALFNSLMFVCTESLKAATKDGVQYDQTVYFELSSDSTSNDSNEDDDSD
;
A
#
# COMPACT_ATOMS: atom_id res chain seq x y z
N MET A 1 -17.86 33.33 6.36
CA MET A 1 -17.09 32.17 6.87
C MET A 1 -15.74 32.17 6.20
N GLU A 2 -14.68 32.34 6.98
CA GLU A 2 -13.30 32.30 6.51
C GLU A 2 -12.95 30.86 6.11
N LYS A 3 -12.45 30.65 4.88
CA LYS A 3 -12.05 29.31 4.44
C LYS A 3 -10.81 28.89 5.21
N ALA A 4 -10.92 27.85 6.02
CA ALA A 4 -9.74 27.24 6.64
C ALA A 4 -8.73 26.86 5.54
N SER A 5 -7.46 27.20 5.76
CA SER A 5 -6.39 26.88 4.80
C SER A 5 -6.30 25.37 4.59
N ILE A 6 -5.78 24.94 3.43
CA ILE A 6 -5.56 23.52 3.16
C ILE A 6 -4.62 22.87 4.19
N SER A 7 -3.64 23.63 4.71
CA SER A 7 -2.75 23.17 5.78
C SER A 7 -3.51 22.85 7.05
N CYS A 8 -4.36 23.78 7.54
CA CYS A 8 -5.11 23.58 8.78
C CYS A 8 -6.03 22.35 8.72
N ARG A 9 -6.62 22.09 7.55
CA ARG A 9 -7.44 20.89 7.31
C ARG A 9 -6.63 19.60 7.32
N ILE A 10 -5.47 19.61 6.66
CA ILE A 10 -4.54 18.48 6.69
C ILE A 10 -4.07 18.22 8.13
N ASP A 11 -3.73 19.27 8.88
CA ASP A 11 -3.25 19.14 10.25
C ASP A 11 -4.34 18.56 11.18
N ALA A 12 -5.61 18.93 11.00
CA ALA A 12 -6.73 18.35 11.75
C ALA A 12 -6.93 16.84 11.46
N LEU A 13 -6.82 16.44 10.19
CA LEU A 13 -6.89 15.02 9.79
C LEU A 13 -5.70 14.23 10.32
N CYS A 14 -4.49 14.77 10.16
CA CYS A 14 -3.25 14.20 10.67
C CYS A 14 -3.29 14.02 12.20
N PHE A 15 -3.80 15.02 12.93
CA PHE A 15 -3.98 14.94 14.37
C PHE A 15 -4.95 13.80 14.76
N SER A 16 -6.08 13.70 14.07
CA SER A 16 -7.11 12.69 14.36
C SER A 16 -6.66 11.26 14.01
N LEU A 17 -5.77 11.11 13.03
CA LEU A 17 -5.25 9.84 12.55
C LEU A 17 -3.81 9.58 13.04
N GLU A 18 -3.35 10.34 14.03
CA GLU A 18 -2.03 10.20 14.66
C GLU A 18 -0.86 10.11 13.66
N CYS A 19 -0.94 10.88 12.57
CA CYS A 19 0.01 10.85 11.46
C CYS A 19 0.76 12.19 11.32
N SER A 20 1.99 12.14 10.81
CA SER A 20 2.75 13.35 10.47
C SER A 20 2.33 13.92 9.13
N SER A 21 2.03 15.22 9.05
CA SER A 21 1.71 15.90 7.78
C SER A 21 2.88 15.95 6.79
N GLY A 22 4.11 15.66 7.24
CA GLY A 22 5.30 15.61 6.39
C GLY A 22 5.19 14.59 5.25
N ILE A 23 4.63 13.41 5.53
CA ILE A 23 4.54 12.32 4.55
C ILE A 23 3.59 12.63 3.39
N LEU A 24 2.56 13.45 3.65
CA LEU A 24 1.54 13.80 2.66
C LEU A 24 2.04 14.73 1.56
N LYS A 25 3.20 15.38 1.75
CA LYS A 25 3.79 16.29 0.75
C LYS A 25 4.26 15.56 -0.51
N TRP A 26 4.48 14.25 -0.43
CA TRP A 26 4.94 13.44 -1.55
C TRP A 26 3.80 12.86 -2.40
N PHE A 27 2.55 13.08 -2.00
CA PHE A 27 1.39 12.48 -2.65
C PHE A 27 0.44 13.52 -3.22
N GLU A 28 -0.17 13.19 -4.35
CA GLU A 28 -1.27 13.96 -4.93
C GLU A 28 -2.42 14.10 -3.93
N ASP A 29 -3.16 15.21 -4.01
CA ASP A 29 -4.25 15.52 -3.08
C ASP A 29 -5.27 14.37 -2.95
N LYS A 30 -5.65 13.73 -4.07
CA LYS A 30 -6.61 12.63 -4.12
C LYS A 30 -6.17 11.38 -3.33
N LEU A 31 -4.85 11.21 -3.14
CA LEU A 31 -4.25 10.07 -2.45
C LEU A 31 -3.98 10.33 -0.96
N LYS A 32 -4.05 11.58 -0.49
CA LYS A 32 -3.71 11.92 0.90
C LYS A 32 -4.56 11.16 1.92
N LEU A 33 -5.86 10.98 1.67
CA LEU A 33 -6.70 10.17 2.55
C LEU A 33 -6.32 8.68 2.53
N VAL A 34 -5.87 8.17 1.38
CA VAL A 34 -5.41 6.78 1.26
C VAL A 34 -4.16 6.59 2.12
N VAL A 35 -3.19 7.49 1.99
CA VAL A 35 -1.95 7.49 2.79
C VAL A 35 -2.26 7.58 4.28
N LEU A 36 -3.15 8.48 4.69
CA LEU A 36 -3.56 8.62 6.09
C LEU A 36 -4.21 7.34 6.62
N SER A 37 -5.14 6.76 5.86
CA SER A 37 -5.81 5.51 6.24
C SER A 37 -4.86 4.32 6.31
N LEU A 38 -3.91 4.20 5.38
CA LEU A 38 -2.89 3.15 5.38
C LEU A 38 -1.95 3.31 6.57
N THR A 39 -1.50 4.53 6.86
CA THR A 39 -0.65 4.81 8.03
C THR A 39 -1.34 4.37 9.31
N PHE A 40 -2.58 4.79 9.52
CA PHE A 40 -3.35 4.45 10.71
C PHE A 40 -3.60 2.93 10.78
N TRP A 41 -4.11 2.34 9.70
CA TRP A 41 -4.40 0.91 9.65
C TRP A 41 -3.15 0.06 9.91
N THR A 42 -2.03 0.34 9.25
CA THR A 42 -0.79 -0.44 9.45
C THR A 42 -0.21 -0.28 10.84
N LYS A 43 -0.27 0.92 11.43
CA LYS A 43 0.18 1.16 12.81
C LYS A 43 -0.63 0.36 13.84
N HIS A 44 -1.94 0.23 13.64
CA HIS A 44 -2.83 -0.36 14.66
C HIS A 44 -3.22 -1.81 14.41
N VAL A 45 -3.28 -2.26 13.17
CA VAL A 45 -3.61 -3.65 12.80
C VAL A 45 -2.36 -4.51 12.66
N VAL A 46 -1.22 -3.91 12.30
CA VAL A 46 0.06 -4.61 12.06
C VAL A 46 -0.10 -5.79 11.08
N PRO A 47 -0.65 -5.55 9.87
CA PRO A 47 -0.88 -6.62 8.90
C PRO A 47 0.44 -7.16 8.35
N ASP A 48 0.41 -8.43 7.92
CA ASP A 48 1.54 -9.05 7.23
C ASP A 48 1.92 -8.28 5.96
N ILE A 49 3.21 -8.24 5.65
CA ILE A 49 3.75 -7.47 4.52
C ILE A 49 3.17 -7.93 3.17
N HIS A 50 2.86 -9.22 3.03
CA HIS A 50 2.20 -9.79 1.86
C HIS A 50 0.82 -9.19 1.65
N LEU A 51 0.06 -9.00 2.73
CA LEU A 51 -1.27 -8.40 2.69
C LEU A 51 -1.20 -6.91 2.35
N ILE A 52 -0.19 -6.19 2.86
CA ILE A 52 0.07 -4.80 2.49
C ILE A 52 0.37 -4.68 0.99
N LYS A 53 1.28 -5.51 0.47
CA LYS A 53 1.62 -5.53 -0.96
C LYS A 53 0.39 -5.82 -1.82
N SER A 54 -0.39 -6.83 -1.44
CA SER A 54 -1.62 -7.22 -2.15
C SER A 54 -2.65 -6.08 -2.21
N LEU A 55 -2.84 -5.38 -1.09
CA LEU A 55 -3.76 -4.24 -1.01
C LEU A 55 -3.29 -3.07 -1.88
N ILE A 56 -2.01 -2.70 -1.80
CA ILE A 56 -1.44 -1.58 -2.58
C ILE A 56 -1.44 -1.92 -4.07
N LEU A 57 -1.12 -3.15 -4.45
CA LEU A 57 -1.18 -3.58 -5.84
C LEU A 57 -2.62 -3.48 -6.38
N CYS A 58 -3.60 -3.94 -5.59
CA CYS A 58 -5.02 -3.78 -5.91
C CYS A 58 -5.39 -2.31 -6.14
N PHE A 59 -4.91 -1.38 -5.30
CA PHE A 59 -5.19 0.06 -5.45
C PHE A 59 -4.73 0.60 -6.79
N ILE A 60 -3.52 0.22 -7.17
CA ILE A 60 -2.88 0.73 -8.38
C ILE A 60 -3.57 0.15 -9.60
N VAL A 61 -3.81 -1.17 -9.63
CA VAL A 61 -4.51 -1.81 -10.74
C VAL A 61 -5.93 -1.26 -10.89
N CYS A 62 -6.70 -1.13 -9.80
CA CYS A 62 -8.05 -0.54 -9.83
C CYS A 62 -8.06 0.93 -10.28
N SER A 63 -6.99 1.68 -10.01
CA SER A 63 -6.89 3.08 -10.41
C SER A 63 -6.52 3.26 -11.89
N LEU A 64 -5.96 2.23 -12.53
CA LEU A 64 -5.49 2.27 -13.91
C LEU A 64 -6.48 1.61 -14.87
N ASP A 65 -7.08 0.50 -14.47
CA ASP A 65 -7.93 -0.31 -15.33
C ASP A 65 -9.43 -0.05 -15.09
N ARG A 66 -10.20 -0.15 -16.18
CA ARG A 66 -11.67 -0.10 -16.15
C ARG A 66 -12.27 -1.45 -15.79
N ASP A 67 -11.54 -2.56 -15.98
CA ASP A 67 -11.98 -3.90 -15.59
C ASP A 67 -10.89 -4.66 -14.81
N PRO A 68 -10.74 -4.38 -13.50
CA PRO A 68 -9.76 -5.04 -12.64
C PRO A 68 -9.95 -6.55 -12.55
N SER A 69 -11.14 -7.07 -12.90
CA SER A 69 -11.43 -8.50 -12.83
C SER A 69 -10.70 -9.31 -13.91
N SER A 70 -10.26 -8.66 -14.99
CA SER A 70 -9.48 -9.27 -16.07
C SER A 70 -8.09 -9.73 -15.64
N HIS A 71 -7.58 -9.21 -14.51
CA HIS A 71 -6.29 -9.60 -13.91
C HIS A 71 -6.37 -10.91 -13.12
N ILE A 72 -7.57 -11.46 -12.93
CA ILE A 72 -7.78 -12.75 -12.27
C ILE A 72 -7.91 -13.84 -13.35
N PRO A 73 -7.01 -14.84 -13.39
CA PRO A 73 -7.10 -15.92 -14.36
C PRO A 73 -8.44 -16.67 -14.27
N HIS A 74 -9.09 -16.91 -15.42
CA HIS A 74 -10.41 -17.54 -15.53
C HIS A 74 -10.49 -18.99 -14.99
N SER A 75 -9.35 -19.62 -14.70
CA SER A 75 -9.26 -21.03 -14.29
C SER A 75 -9.01 -21.23 -12.80
N ILE A 76 -9.06 -20.17 -11.98
CA ILE A 76 -8.91 -20.30 -10.53
C ILE A 76 -10.28 -20.66 -9.98
N ASP A 77 -10.54 -21.97 -9.91
CA ASP A 77 -11.48 -22.51 -8.93
C ASP A 77 -10.88 -22.17 -7.57
N SER A 78 -11.37 -21.07 -6.98
CA SER A 78 -10.94 -20.67 -5.65
C SER A 78 -11.36 -21.79 -4.70
N ASP A 79 -10.38 -22.55 -4.24
CA ASP A 79 -10.59 -23.47 -3.13
C ASP A 79 -11.05 -22.61 -1.96
N SER A 80 -12.36 -22.64 -1.73
CA SER A 80 -13.12 -21.65 -0.96
C SER A 80 -12.94 -21.81 0.55
N SER A 81 -11.78 -22.28 1.01
CA SER A 81 -11.30 -21.93 2.34
C SER A 81 -10.95 -20.44 2.32
N GLN A 82 -12.01 -19.61 2.22
CA GLN A 82 -11.94 -18.17 2.41
C GLN A 82 -11.10 -17.95 3.66
N ASN A 83 -9.91 -17.38 3.47
CA ASN A 83 -9.10 -16.97 4.58
C ASN A 83 -9.81 -15.77 5.22
N ASN A 84 -10.73 -16.11 6.13
CA ASN A 84 -11.59 -15.15 6.83
C ASN A 84 -10.74 -14.11 7.55
N ASP A 85 -9.53 -14.47 7.97
CA ASP A 85 -8.58 -13.55 8.59
C ASP A 85 -8.06 -12.53 7.56
N THR A 86 -7.70 -12.96 6.35
CA THR A 86 -7.33 -12.04 5.26
C THR A 86 -8.48 -11.10 4.88
N LEU A 87 -9.69 -11.65 4.72
CA LEU A 87 -10.89 -10.84 4.44
C LEU A 87 -11.15 -9.82 5.55
N HIS A 88 -10.99 -10.25 6.81
CA HIS A 88 -11.16 -9.38 7.96
C HIS A 88 -10.11 -8.25 7.96
N VAL A 89 -8.85 -8.56 7.66
CA VAL A 89 -7.77 -7.58 7.57
C VAL A 89 -8.04 -6.52 6.50
N PHE A 90 -8.49 -6.91 5.31
CA PHE A 90 -8.88 -5.94 4.27
C PHE A 90 -10.14 -5.15 4.65
N SER A 91 -11.12 -5.80 5.29
CA SER A 91 -12.33 -5.13 5.78
C SER A 91 -12.00 -4.06 6.83
N MET A 92 -11.03 -4.33 7.72
CA MET A 92 -10.55 -3.34 8.68
C MET A 92 -9.98 -2.10 7.98
N TRP A 93 -9.16 -2.28 6.94
CA TRP A 93 -8.68 -1.13 6.16
C TRP A 93 -9.83 -0.35 5.50
N GLN A 94 -10.80 -1.04 4.90
CA GLN A 94 -11.96 -0.38 4.27
C GLN A 94 -12.75 0.46 5.29
N CYS A 95 -12.95 -0.05 6.50
CA CYS A 95 -13.57 0.70 7.60
C CYS A 95 -12.76 1.95 7.95
N VAL A 96 -11.45 1.82 8.15
CA VAL A 96 -10.55 2.96 8.44
C VAL A 96 -10.61 4.00 7.32
N TYR A 97 -10.62 3.57 6.06
CA TYR A 97 -10.70 4.49 4.92
C TYR A 97 -12.05 5.22 4.87
N TYR A 98 -13.15 4.49 5.09
CA TYR A 98 -14.49 5.06 5.11
C TYR A 98 -14.67 6.09 6.24
N ASP A 99 -14.14 5.80 7.44
CA ASP A 99 -14.19 6.75 8.55
C ASP A 99 -13.26 7.94 8.35
N THR A 100 -12.11 7.74 7.68
CA THR A 100 -11.25 8.85 7.22
C THR A 100 -12.00 9.77 6.25
N MET A 101 -12.78 9.21 5.32
CA MET A 101 -13.61 9.99 4.40
C MET A 101 -14.73 10.75 5.13
N LYS A 102 -15.39 10.12 6.10
CA LYS A 102 -16.39 10.82 6.95
C LYS A 102 -15.76 11.98 7.70
N LEU A 103 -14.60 11.78 8.30
CA LEU A 103 -13.88 12.84 8.99
C LEU A 103 -13.51 13.98 8.03
N ASN A 104 -13.05 13.66 6.83
CA ASN A 104 -12.80 14.64 5.78
C ASN A 104 -14.06 15.43 5.39
N ASN A 105 -15.24 14.79 5.38
CA ASN A 105 -16.52 15.43 5.07
C ASN A 105 -17.03 16.36 6.17
N VAL A 106 -16.56 16.20 7.43
CA VAL A 106 -16.89 17.13 8.53
C VAL A 106 -16.13 18.45 8.37
N LEU A 107 -15.07 18.50 7.56
CA LEU A 107 -14.35 19.74 7.27
C LEU A 107 -15.20 20.69 6.43
N MET A 108 -15.20 21.98 6.77
CA MET A 108 -15.93 23.04 6.04
C MET A 108 -15.67 23.08 4.53
N ASN A 109 -14.50 22.57 4.11
CA ASN A 109 -14.15 22.31 2.73
C ASN A 109 -13.38 20.98 2.73
N PRO A 110 -13.95 19.86 2.28
CA PRO A 110 -13.23 18.58 2.27
C PRO A 110 -12.01 18.60 1.34
N LEU A 111 -11.03 17.74 1.59
CA LEU A 111 -9.98 17.45 0.62
C LEU A 111 -10.55 16.59 -0.51
N SER A 112 -9.98 16.73 -1.71
CA SER A 112 -10.23 15.78 -2.80
C SER A 112 -9.81 14.37 -2.38
N PHE A 113 -10.55 13.35 -2.78
CA PHE A 113 -10.25 11.96 -2.44
C PHE A 113 -10.62 11.02 -3.58
N THR A 114 -9.93 9.88 -3.66
CA THR A 114 -10.30 8.77 -4.55
C THR A 114 -11.43 7.96 -3.93
N THR A 115 -12.48 7.61 -4.68
CA THR A 115 -13.57 6.80 -4.12
C THR A 115 -13.14 5.35 -3.87
N PRO A 116 -13.68 4.65 -2.86
CA PRO A 116 -13.35 3.24 -2.61
C PRO A 116 -13.53 2.33 -3.83
N ALA A 117 -14.55 2.59 -4.65
CA ALA A 117 -14.83 1.83 -5.88
C ALA A 117 -13.71 1.89 -6.94
N LEU A 118 -12.83 2.90 -6.87
CA LEU A 118 -11.67 3.03 -7.77
C LEU A 118 -10.38 2.50 -7.14
N LEU A 119 -10.42 2.13 -5.86
CA LEU A 119 -9.25 1.65 -5.12
C LEU A 119 -9.33 0.15 -4.88
N PHE A 120 -10.51 -0.42 -4.69
CA PHE A 120 -10.58 -1.77 -4.14
C PHE A 120 -11.58 -2.66 -4.87
N ASP A 121 -11.07 -3.76 -5.39
CA ASP A 121 -11.84 -4.94 -5.78
C ASP A 121 -11.49 -6.08 -4.82
N GLY A 122 -12.49 -6.58 -4.08
CA GLY A 122 -12.28 -7.60 -3.06
C GLY A 122 -11.83 -8.95 -3.62
N LYS A 123 -12.25 -9.30 -4.84
CA LYS A 123 -11.79 -10.54 -5.47
C LYS A 123 -10.34 -10.40 -5.89
N LEU A 124 -9.95 -9.25 -6.44
CA LEU A 124 -8.59 -8.98 -6.86
C LEU A 124 -7.62 -8.94 -5.66
N ALA A 125 -8.00 -8.25 -4.58
CA ALA A 125 -7.19 -8.19 -3.36
C ALA A 125 -6.99 -9.58 -2.74
N MET A 126 -8.05 -10.39 -2.69
CA MET A 126 -7.98 -11.78 -2.20
C MET A 126 -7.16 -12.67 -3.12
N TYR A 127 -7.28 -12.50 -4.43
CA TYR A 127 -6.46 -13.21 -5.40
C TYR A 127 -4.97 -12.91 -5.17
N TYR A 128 -4.57 -11.64 -5.13
CA TYR A 128 -3.18 -11.27 -4.85
C TYR A 128 -2.68 -11.80 -3.50
N ALA A 129 -3.52 -11.75 -2.47
CA ALA A 129 -3.17 -12.30 -1.15
C ALA A 129 -2.98 -13.82 -1.16
N SER A 130 -3.63 -14.54 -2.08
CA SER A 130 -3.49 -16.00 -2.22
C SER A 130 -2.23 -16.44 -2.98
N LEU A 131 -1.54 -15.51 -3.67
CA LEU A 131 -0.35 -15.83 -4.45
C LEU A 131 0.81 -16.15 -3.52
N ALA A 132 1.57 -17.19 -3.85
CA ALA A 132 2.78 -17.54 -3.10
C ALA A 132 3.93 -16.54 -3.31
N ASP A 133 4.00 -15.91 -4.49
CA ASP A 133 5.01 -14.91 -4.85
C ASP A 133 4.34 -13.63 -5.35
N ILE A 134 3.99 -12.75 -4.40
CA ILE A 134 3.42 -11.44 -4.72
C ILE A 134 4.44 -10.53 -5.41
N ASP A 135 5.75 -10.68 -5.14
CA ASP A 135 6.76 -9.78 -5.66
C ASP A 135 6.96 -9.94 -7.16
N SER A 136 6.91 -11.18 -7.66
CA SER A 136 6.88 -11.45 -9.10
C SER A 136 5.65 -10.82 -9.76
N THR A 137 4.50 -10.89 -9.10
CA THR A 137 3.24 -10.32 -9.61
C THR A 137 3.30 -8.80 -9.65
N VAL A 138 3.79 -8.14 -8.59
CA VAL A 138 4.02 -6.69 -8.57
C VAL A 138 4.95 -6.27 -9.70
N ARG A 139 6.05 -7.00 -9.91
CA ARG A 139 6.97 -6.70 -11.03
C ARG A 139 6.25 -6.82 -12.37
N MET A 140 5.49 -7.88 -12.59
CA MET A 140 4.78 -8.13 -13.84
C MET A 140 3.70 -7.08 -14.12
N GLU A 141 2.83 -6.78 -13.16
CA GLU A 141 1.72 -5.83 -13.31
C GLU A 141 2.22 -4.38 -13.52
N LEU A 142 3.32 -4.02 -12.85
CA LEU A 142 3.82 -2.65 -12.85
C LEU A 142 4.98 -2.41 -13.84
N VAL A 143 5.46 -3.43 -14.55
CA VAL A 143 6.62 -3.33 -15.46
C VAL A 143 6.45 -2.24 -16.52
N SER A 144 5.21 -2.05 -17.00
CA SER A 144 4.91 -1.12 -18.09
C SER A 144 4.74 0.33 -17.62
N SER A 145 4.77 0.61 -16.32
CA SER A 145 4.50 1.95 -15.78
C SER A 145 5.42 2.33 -14.61
N LEU A 146 6.47 3.10 -14.93
CA LEU A 146 7.38 3.67 -13.92
C LEU A 146 6.65 4.50 -12.86
N GLN A 147 5.59 5.23 -13.26
CA GLN A 147 4.78 6.02 -12.33
C GLN A 147 4.04 5.13 -11.33
N SER A 148 3.49 4.01 -11.80
CA SER A 148 2.76 3.06 -10.96
C SER A 148 3.71 2.33 -10.01
N LEU A 149 4.88 1.93 -10.48
CA LEU A 149 5.94 1.37 -9.65
C LEU A 149 6.43 2.37 -8.58
N ALA A 150 6.63 3.63 -8.95
CA ALA A 150 7.03 4.68 -8.00
C ALA A 150 5.94 4.93 -6.94
N LEU A 151 4.66 4.89 -7.33
CA LEU A 151 3.54 5.00 -6.41
C LEU A 151 3.47 3.80 -5.46
N PHE A 152 3.63 2.59 -5.98
CA PHE A 152 3.70 1.36 -5.18
C PHE A 152 4.78 1.48 -4.10
N ASN A 153 6.01 1.83 -4.51
CA ASN A 153 7.14 1.97 -3.59
C ASN A 153 6.91 3.08 -2.55
N SER A 154 6.30 4.19 -2.95
CA SER A 154 5.97 5.29 -2.03
C SER A 154 4.94 4.87 -0.98
N LEU A 155 3.90 4.12 -1.37
CA LEU A 155 2.89 3.59 -0.44
C LEU A 155 3.47 2.48 0.45
N MET A 156 4.33 1.63 -0.09
CA MET A 156 5.06 0.61 0.69
C MET A 156 5.96 1.26 1.74
N PHE A 157 6.66 2.35 1.38
CA PHE A 157 7.47 3.11 2.33
C PHE A 157 6.64 3.62 3.50
N VAL A 158 5.47 4.25 3.22
CA VAL A 158 4.53 4.73 4.27
C VAL A 158 4.16 3.60 5.23
N CYS A 159 3.74 2.45 4.68
CA CYS A 159 3.31 1.31 5.47
C CYS A 159 4.45 0.73 6.31
N THR A 160 5.65 0.64 5.72
CA THR A 160 6.85 0.13 6.40
C THR A 160 7.27 1.02 7.56
N GLU A 161 7.27 2.34 7.37
CA GLU A 161 7.59 3.28 8.46
C GLU A 161 6.53 3.25 9.57
N SER A 162 5.27 3.06 9.21
CA SER A 162 4.16 2.92 10.17
C SER A 162 4.25 1.63 10.99
N LEU A 163 4.60 0.51 10.35
CA LEU A 163 4.90 -0.76 11.03
C LEU A 163 6.10 -0.61 11.99
N LYS A 164 7.18 0.05 11.55
CA LYS A 164 8.34 0.32 12.42
C LYS A 164 7.94 1.17 13.64
N ALA A 165 7.08 2.16 13.47
CA ALA A 165 6.56 2.95 14.58
C ALA A 165 5.77 2.08 15.57
N ALA A 166 4.90 1.19 15.08
CA ALA A 166 4.14 0.27 15.93
C ALA A 166 5.04 -0.67 16.74
N THR A 167 6.14 -1.17 16.14
CA THR A 167 7.07 -2.06 16.85
C THR A 167 7.91 -1.36 17.91
N LYS A 168 8.28 -0.08 17.70
CA LYS A 168 8.99 0.74 18.70
C LYS A 168 8.14 1.06 19.92
N ASP A 169 6.82 1.11 19.75
CA ASP A 169 5.86 1.32 20.84
C ASP A 169 5.54 0.03 21.65
N GLY A 170 6.27 -1.06 21.41
CA GLY A 170 6.24 -2.29 22.23
C GLY A 170 5.53 -3.50 21.61
N VAL A 171 5.22 -3.49 20.32
CA VAL A 171 4.64 -4.65 19.62
C VAL A 171 5.75 -5.43 18.90
N GLN A 172 6.21 -6.54 19.47
CA GLN A 172 7.35 -7.31 18.95
C GLN A 172 6.90 -8.36 17.91
N TYR A 173 7.35 -8.25 16.65
CA TYR A 173 7.25 -9.33 15.65
C TYR A 173 8.50 -9.39 14.74
N ASP A 174 8.76 -10.60 14.24
CA ASP A 174 9.99 -11.06 13.60
C ASP A 174 10.37 -10.25 12.34
N GLN A 175 11.59 -9.72 12.33
CA GLN A 175 12.09 -8.73 11.36
C GLN A 175 12.87 -9.37 10.19
N THR A 176 12.76 -10.67 9.98
CA THR A 176 13.66 -11.42 9.09
C THR A 176 13.43 -11.23 7.57
N VAL A 177 12.52 -10.36 7.12
CA VAL A 177 12.22 -10.18 5.68
C VAL A 177 12.63 -8.79 5.14
N TYR A 178 13.23 -7.92 5.95
CA TYR A 178 13.29 -6.49 5.64
C TYR A 178 14.45 -5.97 4.77
N PHE A 179 15.38 -6.80 4.28
CA PHE A 179 16.55 -6.27 3.53
C PHE A 179 17.05 -7.19 2.41
N GLU A 180 16.26 -7.37 1.34
CA GLU A 180 16.80 -7.80 0.03
C GLU A 180 16.15 -7.03 -1.13
N LEU A 181 16.17 -5.69 -1.06
CA LEU A 181 15.88 -4.83 -2.21
C LEU A 181 16.82 -3.62 -2.21
N SER A 182 18.14 -3.84 -2.09
CA SER A 182 19.20 -2.89 -2.48
C SER A 182 20.60 -3.47 -2.22
N SER A 183 21.00 -4.49 -2.97
CA SER A 183 22.43 -4.82 -3.15
C SER A 183 22.62 -5.90 -4.21
N ASP A 184 22.35 -5.55 -5.47
CA ASP A 184 22.99 -6.21 -6.61
C ASP A 184 23.62 -5.12 -7.49
N SER A 185 24.68 -4.54 -6.96
CA SER A 185 25.65 -3.78 -7.75
C SER A 185 26.98 -3.73 -7.00
N THR A 186 27.66 -4.86 -6.94
CA THR A 186 29.10 -4.94 -6.66
C THR A 186 29.75 -5.92 -7.62
N SER A 187 30.39 -5.33 -8.64
CA SER A 187 31.72 -5.65 -9.14
C SER A 187 32.19 -7.10 -9.11
N ASN A 188 32.30 -7.71 -10.29
CA ASN A 188 33.36 -8.68 -10.57
C ASN A 188 34.15 -8.20 -11.79
N ASP A 189 35.07 -7.26 -11.53
CA ASP A 189 36.29 -7.11 -12.32
C ASP A 189 37.39 -7.84 -11.55
N SER A 190 37.81 -9.01 -12.02
CA SER A 190 39.23 -9.43 -12.06
C SER A 190 39.41 -10.78 -12.76
N ASN A 191 40.13 -10.70 -13.89
CA ASN A 191 41.24 -11.55 -14.31
C ASN A 191 41.11 -13.08 -14.30
N GLU A 192 41.00 -13.65 -15.50
CA GLU A 192 41.68 -14.91 -15.85
C GLU A 192 42.49 -14.68 -17.13
N ASP A 193 43.78 -14.38 -16.96
CA ASP A 193 44.82 -14.82 -17.88
C ASP A 193 45.18 -16.25 -17.46
N ASP A 194 44.94 -17.25 -18.29
CA ASP A 194 45.85 -18.39 -18.44
C ASP A 194 45.58 -19.21 -19.71
N ASP A 195 46.66 -19.77 -20.24
CA ASP A 195 46.86 -20.26 -21.60
C ASP A 195 46.08 -21.53 -22.00
N SER A 196 45.78 -21.67 -23.30
CA SER A 196 45.91 -22.92 -24.11
C SER A 196 45.46 -22.71 -25.57
N ASP A 197 46.42 -22.54 -26.49
CA ASP A 197 46.61 -23.36 -27.72
C ASP A 197 47.87 -22.93 -28.50
#